data_AF-A0A285V7L6-F1
#
_entry.id   AF-A0A285V7L6-F1
#
_cell.length_a   1.000
_cell.length_b   1.000
_cell.length_c   1.000
_cell.angle_alpha   90.00
_cell.angle_beta   90.00
_cell.angle_gamma   90.00
#
_symmetry.space_group_name_H-M   'P 1'
#
loop_
_entity.id
_entity.type
_entity.pdbx_description
1 polymer ?
#
loop_
_entity_poly.entity_id
_entity_poly.type
_entity_poly.pdbx_seq_one_letter_code
_entity_poly.pdbx_strand_id
1 'polypeptide(L)'
;MTSDQFSALSDSLFSASIIIYALAALAFCGELAFGRRAFRPSQELATVGVGTSLSSPEDGAQPPAAASGSAGRRWGLLGVGLTGAGALANAGVLVARSAATGRVPWGNMYEFATASVLAGVVAYLVFAVRVPAVRRIGAFVLGPVVLGLVLIGLYLYAESGPLIAALRSDWLAVHVSAAIISFGIFIVSAVASALYLVAVHRERTLGDGGRRSGGIADKLPSVAVLDRVAHRTAVFGFPVWTFAVIAGAIWAESAWGRFWGWDPKETWAFISWALYATYLHARTTAGWRGRPAAWVNLVAFASLVFNLLFVNLVSTGLHSYGGVS
;
A
#
# COMPACT_ATOMS: atom_id res chain seq x y z
N MET A 1 6.86 30.00 14.96
CA MET A 1 6.10 29.11 15.87
C MET A 1 7.09 28.53 16.87
N THR A 2 6.70 28.36 18.12
CA THR A 2 7.52 27.69 19.15
C THR A 2 7.53 26.17 18.93
N SER A 3 8.44 25.44 19.58
CA SER A 3 8.46 23.96 19.53
C SER A 3 7.11 23.36 19.90
N ASP A 4 6.47 23.86 20.97
CA ASP A 4 5.18 23.38 21.43
C ASP A 4 4.06 23.64 20.41
N GLN A 5 4.10 24.79 19.73
CA GLN A 5 3.15 25.09 18.65
C GLN A 5 3.32 24.16 17.45
N PHE A 6 4.55 23.74 17.13
CA PHE A 6 4.79 22.75 16.09
C PHE A 6 4.34 21.35 16.50
N SER A 7 4.53 20.95 17.76
CA SER A 7 3.99 19.66 18.26
C SER A 7 2.46 19.64 18.19
N ALA A 8 1.79 20.69 18.68
CA ALA A 8 0.33 20.78 18.62
C ALA A 8 -0.20 20.78 17.18
N LEU A 9 0.53 21.42 16.25
CA LEU A 9 0.21 21.36 14.82
C LEU A 9 0.34 19.94 14.27
N SER A 10 1.40 19.20 14.64
CA SER A 10 1.58 17.78 14.27
C SER A 10 0.36 16.95 14.68
N ASP A 11 -0.11 17.08 15.92
CA ASP A 11 -1.20 16.26 16.46
C ASP A 11 -2.54 16.59 15.79
N SER A 12 -2.76 17.88 15.50
CA SER A 12 -3.92 18.37 14.75
C SER A 12 -3.91 17.84 13.32
N LEU A 13 -2.76 17.86 12.64
CA LEU A 13 -2.59 17.34 11.29
C LEU A 13 -2.74 15.82 11.24
N PHE A 14 -2.32 15.11 12.29
CA PHE A 14 -2.48 13.66 12.38
C PHE A 14 -3.97 13.29 12.45
N SER A 15 -4.71 13.94 13.35
CA SER A 15 -6.16 13.77 13.47
C SER A 15 -6.90 14.15 12.17
N ALA A 16 -6.52 15.27 11.55
CA ALA A 16 -7.07 15.69 10.27
C ALA A 16 -6.81 14.67 9.16
N SER A 17 -5.60 14.09 9.09
CA SER A 17 -5.25 13.10 8.08
C SER A 17 -6.13 11.85 8.16
N ILE A 18 -6.47 11.37 9.37
CA ILE A 18 -7.37 10.24 9.59
C ILE A 18 -8.75 10.54 9.00
N ILE A 19 -9.31 11.71 9.32
CA ILE A 19 -10.63 12.15 8.83
C ILE A 19 -10.60 12.25 7.29
N ILE A 20 -9.59 12.90 6.72
CA ILE A 20 -9.47 13.08 5.27
C ILE A 20 -9.34 11.72 4.55
N TYR A 21 -8.53 10.79 5.07
CA TYR A 21 -8.42 9.44 4.50
C TYR A 21 -9.70 8.63 4.67
N ALA A 22 -10.44 8.78 5.77
CA ALA A 22 -11.75 8.15 5.94
C ALA A 22 -12.75 8.68 4.90
N LEU A 23 -12.79 9.99 4.67
CA LEU A 23 -13.61 10.59 3.61
C LEU A 23 -13.17 10.13 2.21
N ALA A 24 -11.86 9.97 1.97
CA ALA A 24 -11.36 9.40 0.73
C ALA A 24 -11.80 7.94 0.52
N ALA A 25 -11.77 7.12 1.59
CA ALA A 25 -12.26 5.75 1.56
C ALA A 25 -13.75 5.70 1.22
N LEU A 26 -14.57 6.56 1.83
CA LEU A 26 -15.99 6.70 1.53
C LEU A 26 -16.24 7.14 0.09
N ALA A 27 -15.43 8.06 -0.45
CA ALA A 27 -15.52 8.48 -1.85
C ALA A 27 -15.19 7.32 -2.81
N PHE A 28 -14.18 6.48 -2.50
CA PHE A 28 -13.93 5.26 -3.28
C PHE A 28 -15.04 4.22 -3.15
N CYS A 29 -15.66 4.08 -1.96
CA CYS A 29 -16.87 3.28 -1.80
C CYS A 29 -18.01 3.81 -2.67
N GLY A 30 -18.15 5.14 -2.79
CA GLY A 30 -19.06 5.81 -3.73
C GLY A 30 -18.74 5.50 -5.19
N GLU A 31 -17.46 5.53 -5.59
CA GLU A 31 -17.04 5.12 -6.95
C GLU A 31 -17.44 3.67 -7.22
N LEU A 32 -17.25 2.78 -6.25
CA LEU A 32 -17.68 1.39 -6.36
C LEU A 32 -19.21 1.32 -6.44
N ALA A 33 -19.96 1.97 -5.55
CA ALA A 33 -21.43 1.92 -5.51
C ALA A 33 -22.06 2.40 -6.82
N PHE A 34 -21.65 3.58 -7.31
CA PHE A 34 -22.27 4.28 -8.44
C PHE A 34 -21.56 4.07 -9.79
N GLY A 35 -20.38 3.45 -9.80
CA GLY A 35 -19.66 3.09 -11.03
C GLY A 35 -20.25 1.84 -11.68
N ARG A 36 -21.05 2.01 -12.74
CA ARG A 36 -21.47 0.87 -13.58
C ARG A 36 -20.29 0.37 -14.41
N ARG A 37 -20.14 -0.96 -14.50
CA ARG A 37 -19.23 -1.60 -15.45
C ARG A 37 -19.82 -1.38 -16.84
N ALA A 38 -19.19 -0.56 -17.67
CA ALA A 38 -19.43 -0.63 -19.12
C ALA A 38 -18.93 -2.02 -19.54
N PHE A 39 -19.84 -2.99 -19.57
CA PHE A 39 -19.61 -4.27 -20.19
C PHE A 39 -19.42 -3.98 -21.68
N ARG A 40 -18.17 -3.95 -22.14
CA ARG A 40 -17.90 -4.26 -23.53
C ARG A 40 -17.82 -5.79 -23.58
N PRO A 41 -18.82 -6.51 -24.11
CA PRO A 41 -18.55 -7.87 -24.53
C PRO A 41 -17.37 -7.77 -25.48
N SER A 42 -16.31 -8.51 -25.19
CA SER A 42 -15.36 -8.89 -26.22
C SER A 42 -16.19 -9.55 -27.31
N GLN A 43 -16.49 -8.80 -28.38
CA GLN A 43 -16.86 -9.39 -29.65
C GLN A 43 -15.64 -10.22 -30.06
N GLU A 44 -15.69 -11.47 -29.64
CA GLU A 44 -15.01 -12.57 -30.27
C GLU A 44 -15.58 -12.62 -31.70
N LEU A 45 -14.95 -11.87 -32.60
CA LEU A 45 -15.12 -12.04 -34.03
C LEU A 45 -14.43 -13.36 -34.39
N ALA A 46 -15.07 -14.47 -34.06
CA ALA A 46 -14.94 -15.71 -34.80
C ALA A 46 -15.87 -15.62 -36.01
N THR A 47 -15.46 -14.86 -37.03
CA THR A 47 -16.02 -15.02 -38.37
C THR A 47 -15.31 -16.20 -39.01
N VAL A 48 -15.82 -17.41 -38.75
CA VAL A 48 -15.68 -18.54 -39.67
C VAL A 48 -16.62 -18.22 -40.83
N GLY A 49 -16.06 -17.93 -42.00
CA GLY A 49 -16.86 -17.56 -43.18
C GLY A 49 -17.63 -18.74 -43.74
N VAL A 50 -18.82 -18.46 -44.30
CA VAL A 50 -19.32 -18.91 -45.62
C VAL A 50 -20.50 -18.00 -46.01
N GLY A 51 -20.43 -17.38 -47.20
CA GLY A 51 -21.61 -17.26 -48.09
C GLY A 51 -22.43 -15.97 -48.12
N THR A 52 -22.25 -15.24 -49.23
CA THR A 52 -23.24 -14.42 -50.00
C THR A 52 -23.71 -13.04 -49.49
N SER A 53 -23.62 -12.11 -50.45
CA SER A 53 -23.87 -10.67 -50.48
C SER A 53 -25.34 -10.24 -50.44
N LEU A 54 -25.67 -9.13 -49.76
CA LEU A 54 -26.09 -7.84 -50.38
C LEU A 54 -26.73 -6.87 -49.35
N SER A 55 -26.50 -5.58 -49.61
CA SER A 55 -27.14 -4.34 -49.12
C SER A 55 -26.50 -3.56 -47.95
N SER A 56 -26.36 -2.25 -48.17
CA SER A 56 -25.97 -1.14 -47.29
C SER A 56 -26.88 0.05 -47.68
N PRO A 57 -26.92 1.16 -46.94
CA PRO A 57 -27.11 1.33 -45.50
C PRO A 57 -28.33 2.24 -45.22
N GLU A 58 -29.17 1.93 -44.23
CA GLU A 58 -30.21 2.87 -43.77
C GLU A 58 -29.85 3.47 -42.41
N ASP A 59 -29.87 4.80 -42.39
CA ASP A 59 -29.77 5.69 -41.25
C ASP A 59 -30.78 5.31 -40.15
N GLY A 60 -30.28 4.62 -39.12
CA GLY A 60 -30.98 4.36 -37.88
C GLY A 60 -30.23 4.99 -36.73
N ALA A 61 -30.67 6.19 -36.33
CA ALA A 61 -30.32 6.94 -35.13
C ALA A 61 -29.35 6.24 -34.14
N GLN A 62 -28.13 6.77 -34.04
CA GLN A 62 -27.26 6.50 -32.89
C GLN A 62 -28.06 6.79 -31.61
N PRO A 63 -28.28 5.80 -30.72
CA PRO A 63 -28.88 6.10 -29.43
C PRO A 63 -27.98 7.11 -28.71
N PRO A 64 -28.56 8.15 -28.07
CA PRO A 64 -27.79 9.21 -27.45
C PRO A 64 -26.76 8.58 -26.52
N ALA A 65 -25.49 8.95 -26.72
CA ALA A 65 -24.37 8.51 -25.90
C ALA A 65 -24.74 8.70 -24.43
N ALA A 66 -25.11 7.59 -23.78
CA ALA A 66 -25.67 7.63 -22.44
C ALA A 66 -24.71 8.38 -21.52
N ALA A 67 -25.20 9.44 -20.88
CA ALA A 67 -24.50 10.23 -19.87
C ALA A 67 -24.20 9.42 -18.57
N SER A 68 -24.06 8.10 -18.66
CA SER A 68 -24.10 7.13 -17.56
C SER A 68 -22.72 6.67 -17.05
N GLY A 69 -21.70 7.53 -17.12
CA GLY A 69 -20.35 7.26 -16.57
C GLY A 69 -19.77 8.40 -15.73
N SER A 70 -20.50 9.52 -15.57
CA SER A 70 -19.97 10.75 -14.97
C SER A 70 -19.93 10.69 -13.44
N ALA A 71 -20.97 10.17 -12.79
CA ALA A 71 -21.08 10.15 -11.33
C ALA A 71 -20.01 9.27 -10.66
N GLY A 72 -19.86 8.01 -11.08
CA GLY A 72 -18.81 7.12 -10.55
C GLY A 72 -17.40 7.65 -10.79
N ARG A 73 -17.15 8.27 -11.96
CA ARG A 73 -15.86 8.92 -12.25
C ARG A 73 -15.60 10.12 -11.33
N ARG A 74 -16.61 10.93 -11.03
CA ARG A 74 -16.51 12.07 -10.09
C ARG A 74 -16.15 11.60 -8.68
N TRP A 75 -16.81 10.55 -8.17
CA TRP A 75 -16.48 9.94 -6.88
C TRP A 75 -15.04 9.40 -6.84
N GLY A 76 -14.58 8.77 -7.91
CA GLY A 76 -13.20 8.28 -8.00
C GLY A 76 -12.16 9.40 -8.04
N LEU A 77 -12.43 10.48 -8.76
CA LEU A 77 -11.57 11.66 -8.79
C LEU A 77 -11.55 12.39 -7.44
N LEU A 78 -12.72 12.51 -6.79
CA LEU A 78 -12.83 13.03 -5.43
C LEU A 78 -12.01 12.18 -4.45
N GLY A 79 -12.12 10.84 -4.53
CA GLY A 79 -11.35 9.92 -3.69
C GLY A 79 -9.84 10.09 -3.86
N VAL A 80 -9.36 10.24 -5.10
CA VAL A 80 -7.93 10.52 -5.37
C VAL A 80 -7.52 11.89 -4.85
N GLY A 81 -8.34 12.93 -5.05
CA GLY A 81 -8.08 14.28 -4.56
C GLY A 81 -7.99 14.34 -3.03
N LEU A 82 -8.95 13.71 -2.34
CA LEU A 82 -8.94 13.59 -0.89
C LEU A 82 -7.76 12.76 -0.39
N THR A 83 -7.39 11.67 -1.09
CA THR A 83 -6.18 10.90 -0.75
C THR A 83 -4.93 11.77 -0.87
N GLY A 84 -4.83 12.62 -1.91
CA GLY A 84 -3.74 13.58 -2.06
C GLY A 84 -3.71 14.62 -0.93
N ALA A 85 -4.86 15.18 -0.56
CA ALA A 85 -4.97 16.10 0.57
C ALA A 85 -4.59 15.44 1.90
N GLY A 86 -5.01 14.19 2.12
CA GLY A 86 -4.65 13.40 3.28
C GLY A 86 -3.14 13.11 3.34
N ALA A 87 -2.52 12.82 2.20
CA ALA A 87 -1.07 12.64 2.09
C ALA A 87 -0.31 13.92 2.43
N LEU A 88 -0.80 15.09 2.00
CA LEU A 88 -0.21 16.38 2.37
C LEU A 88 -0.34 16.66 3.87
N ALA A 89 -1.52 16.40 4.46
CA ALA A 89 -1.71 16.54 5.90
C ALA A 89 -0.78 15.59 6.68
N ASN A 90 -0.71 14.32 6.27
CA ASN A 90 0.15 13.30 6.87
C ASN A 90 1.64 13.63 6.73
N ALA A 91 2.07 14.19 5.59
CA ALA A 91 3.43 14.72 5.42
C ALA A 91 3.68 15.91 6.35
N GLY A 92 2.67 16.78 6.51
CA GLY A 92 2.69 17.90 7.45
C GLY A 92 2.92 17.48 8.90
N VAL A 93 2.41 16.31 9.32
CA VAL A 93 2.72 15.72 10.66
C VAL A 93 4.23 15.58 10.84
N LEU A 94 4.89 14.92 9.88
CA LEU A 94 6.34 14.66 9.94
C LEU A 94 7.15 15.96 9.88
N VAL A 95 6.75 16.89 9.01
CA VAL A 95 7.40 18.21 8.89
C VAL A 95 7.26 19.02 10.18
N ALA A 96 6.07 19.04 10.78
CA ALA A 96 5.81 19.74 12.03
C ALA A 96 6.63 19.14 13.18
N ARG A 97 6.71 17.81 13.28
CA ARG A 97 7.58 17.15 14.28
C ARG A 97 9.06 17.41 14.06
N SER A 98 9.48 17.46 12.80
CA SER A 98 10.85 17.80 12.44
C SER A 98 11.19 19.24 12.87
N ALA A 99 10.27 20.18 12.62
CA ALA A 99 10.42 21.57 13.03
C ALA A 99 10.43 21.75 14.56
N ALA A 100 9.63 20.95 15.30
CA ALA A 100 9.63 20.96 16.76
C ALA A 100 10.97 20.48 17.36
N THR A 101 11.56 19.44 16.77
CA THR A 101 12.72 18.74 17.35
C THR A 101 14.07 19.09 16.71
N GLY A 102 14.08 19.81 15.59
CA GLY A 102 15.29 20.16 14.84
C GLY A 102 15.99 18.96 14.19
N ARG A 103 15.29 17.84 14.01
CA ARG A 103 15.83 16.58 13.48
C ARG A 103 14.86 15.90 12.54
N VAL A 104 15.33 14.89 11.81
CA VAL A 104 14.46 14.04 11.02
C VAL A 104 13.57 13.19 11.95
N PRO A 105 12.25 13.05 11.68
CA PRO A 105 11.31 12.41 12.59
C PRO A 105 11.36 10.88 12.42
N TRP A 106 12.48 10.24 12.77
CA TRP A 106 12.64 8.77 12.76
C TRP A 106 12.91 8.21 14.17
N GLY A 107 12.61 8.98 15.21
CA GLY A 107 13.12 8.76 16.56
C GLY A 107 12.33 7.76 17.39
N ASN A 108 11.12 7.38 16.96
CA ASN A 108 10.26 6.45 17.67
C ASN A 108 9.30 5.72 16.71
N MET A 109 8.56 4.75 17.23
CA MET A 109 7.61 3.93 16.45
C MET A 109 6.44 4.74 15.90
N TYR A 110 5.96 5.78 16.60
CA TYR A 110 4.92 6.67 16.08
C TYR A 110 5.35 7.32 14.76
N GLU A 111 6.54 7.94 14.76
CA GLU A 111 7.05 8.66 13.59
C GLU A 111 7.35 7.69 12.44
N PHE A 112 7.98 6.55 12.73
CA PHE A 112 8.26 5.51 11.74
C PHE A 112 6.98 4.95 11.10
N ALA A 113 5.98 4.58 11.90
CA ALA A 113 4.74 3.98 11.41
C ALA A 113 3.91 4.99 10.61
N THR A 114 3.83 6.24 11.09
CA THR A 114 3.16 7.34 10.40
C THR A 114 3.78 7.61 9.03
N ALA A 115 5.11 7.55 8.92
CA ALA A 115 5.81 7.72 7.66
C ALA A 115 5.70 6.52 6.73
N SER A 116 5.65 5.30 7.29
CA SER A 116 5.38 4.07 6.53
C SER A 116 4.00 4.09 5.88
N VAL A 117 2.98 4.60 6.59
CA VAL A 117 1.64 4.84 6.04
C VAL A 117 1.70 5.87 4.91
N LEU A 118 2.37 7.02 5.13
CA LEU A 118 2.53 8.04 4.10
C LEU A 118 3.20 7.48 2.84
N ALA A 119 4.28 6.71 2.99
CA ALA A 119 4.97 6.07 1.88
C ALA A 119 4.06 5.10 1.12
N GLY A 120 3.22 4.33 1.82
CA GLY A 120 2.24 3.44 1.21
C GLY A 120 1.15 4.19 0.44
N VAL A 121 0.64 5.28 1.00
CA VAL A 121 -0.35 6.15 0.33
C VAL A 121 0.25 6.82 -0.91
N VAL A 122 1.47 7.34 -0.82
CA VAL A 122 2.18 7.94 -1.95
C VAL A 122 2.44 6.89 -3.04
N ALA A 123 2.89 5.69 -2.67
CA ALA A 123 3.05 4.59 -3.62
C ALA A 123 1.71 4.28 -4.31
N TYR A 124 0.62 4.15 -3.56
CA TYR A 124 -0.71 3.96 -4.13
C TYR A 124 -1.10 5.09 -5.09
N LEU A 125 -0.92 6.36 -4.72
CA LEU A 125 -1.23 7.51 -5.57
C LEU A 125 -0.44 7.48 -6.89
N VAL A 126 0.87 7.19 -6.83
CA VAL A 126 1.71 7.04 -8.03
C VAL A 126 1.15 5.94 -8.93
N PHE A 127 0.82 4.78 -8.38
CA PHE A 127 0.23 3.68 -9.16
C PHE A 127 -1.18 4.00 -9.69
N ALA A 128 -2.00 4.70 -8.92
CA ALA A 128 -3.35 5.11 -9.32
C ALA A 128 -3.33 6.09 -10.50
N VAL A 129 -2.33 6.99 -10.54
CA VAL A 129 -2.11 7.92 -11.67
C VAL A 129 -1.54 7.20 -12.89
N ARG A 130 -0.57 6.30 -12.70
CA ARG A 130 0.10 5.59 -13.81
C ARG A 130 -0.75 4.46 -14.41
N VAL A 131 -1.62 3.86 -13.61
CA VAL A 131 -2.49 2.74 -14.01
C VAL A 131 -3.91 3.02 -13.52
N PRO A 132 -4.75 3.71 -14.31
CA PRO A 132 -6.10 4.13 -13.87
C PRO A 132 -7.01 2.98 -13.41
N ALA A 133 -6.74 1.75 -13.84
CA ALA A 133 -7.44 0.55 -13.36
C ALA A 133 -7.23 0.29 -11.85
N VAL A 134 -6.13 0.76 -11.29
CA VAL A 134 -5.76 0.64 -9.87
C VAL A 134 -6.51 1.65 -9.00
N ARG A 135 -7.03 2.75 -9.55
CA ARG A 135 -7.84 3.70 -8.77
C ARG A 135 -9.00 3.02 -8.04
N ARG A 136 -9.60 2.00 -8.65
CA ARG A 136 -10.75 1.29 -8.08
C ARG A 136 -10.42 0.42 -6.87
N ILE A 137 -9.13 0.12 -6.65
CA ILE A 137 -8.72 -0.57 -5.42
C ILE A 137 -8.49 0.40 -4.26
N GLY A 138 -8.67 1.71 -4.47
CA GLY A 138 -8.45 2.75 -3.47
C GLY A 138 -9.18 2.51 -2.16
N ALA A 139 -10.44 2.04 -2.19
CA ALA A 139 -11.18 1.70 -0.97
C ALA A 139 -10.48 0.63 -0.13
N PHE A 140 -9.87 -0.37 -0.78
CA PHE A 140 -9.19 -1.48 -0.11
C PHE A 140 -7.78 -1.13 0.35
N VAL A 141 -7.17 -0.08 -0.19
CA VAL A 141 -5.91 0.47 0.31
C VAL A 141 -6.18 1.42 1.47
N LEU A 142 -7.16 2.31 1.33
CA LEU A 142 -7.47 3.36 2.29
C LEU A 142 -8.11 2.80 3.58
N GLY A 143 -8.87 1.70 3.52
CA GLY A 143 -9.41 1.04 4.71
C GLY A 143 -8.32 0.62 5.72
N PRO A 144 -7.35 -0.23 5.32
CA PRO A 144 -6.19 -0.55 6.15
C PRO A 144 -5.34 0.65 6.55
N VAL A 145 -5.22 1.68 5.71
CA VAL A 145 -4.50 2.93 6.05
C VAL A 145 -5.18 3.66 7.21
N VAL A 146 -6.50 3.85 7.15
CA VAL A 146 -7.27 4.51 8.22
C VAL A 146 -7.18 3.70 9.51
N LEU A 147 -7.39 2.39 9.43
CA LEU A 147 -7.23 1.50 10.60
C LEU A 147 -5.80 1.59 11.17
N GLY A 148 -4.78 1.58 10.30
CA GLY A 148 -3.39 1.71 10.70
C GLY A 148 -3.11 3.01 11.44
N LEU A 149 -3.57 4.16 10.92
CA LEU A 149 -3.40 5.46 11.59
C LEU A 149 -4.13 5.54 12.92
N VAL A 150 -5.34 4.98 13.01
CA VAL A 150 -6.07 4.89 14.29
C VAL A 150 -5.28 4.06 15.30
N LEU A 151 -4.78 2.89 14.92
CA LEU A 151 -3.97 2.04 15.80
C LEU A 151 -2.65 2.72 16.19
N ILE A 152 -2.01 3.44 15.27
CA ILE A 152 -0.80 4.23 15.54
C ILE A 152 -1.10 5.30 16.59
N GLY A 153 -2.20 6.05 16.44
CA GLY A 153 -2.61 7.07 17.39
C GLY A 153 -2.97 6.53 18.77
N LEU A 154 -3.58 5.34 18.83
CA LEU A 154 -4.01 4.72 20.09
C LEU A 154 -2.88 4.03 20.85
N TYR A 155 -1.95 3.38 20.15
CA TYR A 155 -0.99 2.46 20.79
C TYR A 155 0.47 2.88 20.63
N LEU A 156 0.80 3.73 19.66
CA LEU A 156 2.19 4.09 19.38
C LEU A 156 2.49 5.55 19.67
N TYR A 157 1.48 6.39 19.96
CA TYR A 157 1.66 7.82 20.18
C TYR A 157 2.77 8.10 21.19
N ALA A 158 3.69 8.96 20.80
CA ALA A 158 4.83 9.38 21.61
C ALA A 158 5.10 10.86 21.40
N GLU A 159 5.36 11.57 22.50
CA GLU A 159 5.70 12.99 22.48
C GLU A 159 6.95 13.25 21.64
N SER A 160 7.05 14.45 21.08
CA SER A 160 8.22 14.87 20.33
C SER A 160 9.37 15.17 21.30
N GLY A 161 10.43 14.36 21.25
CA GLY A 161 11.58 14.48 22.15
C GLY A 161 12.93 14.28 21.46
N PRO A 162 14.04 14.46 22.22
CA PRO A 162 15.39 14.26 21.71
C PRO A 162 15.66 12.78 21.34
N LEU A 163 16.60 12.55 20.41
CA LEU A 163 17.02 11.19 20.06
C LEU A 163 17.85 10.56 21.19
N ILE A 164 17.58 9.27 21.43
CA ILE A 164 18.48 8.39 22.18
C ILE A 164 19.84 8.35 21.46
N ALA A 165 20.95 8.26 22.20
CA ALA A 165 22.30 8.37 21.65
C ALA A 165 22.58 7.39 20.48
N ALA A 166 22.07 6.16 20.55
CA ALA A 166 22.22 5.14 19.50
C ALA A 166 21.57 5.53 18.15
N LEU A 167 20.65 6.51 18.15
CA LEU A 167 19.94 6.97 16.96
C LEU A 167 20.62 8.18 16.27
N ARG A 168 21.74 8.68 16.80
CA ARG A 168 22.46 9.83 16.24
C ARG A 168 23.47 9.38 15.18
N SER A 169 22.98 8.92 14.04
CA SER A 169 23.81 8.51 12.89
C SER A 169 23.11 8.82 11.57
N ASP A 170 23.86 9.37 10.60
CA ASP A 170 23.34 9.63 9.26
C ASP A 170 22.95 8.33 8.53
N TRP A 171 23.67 7.24 8.84
CA TRP A 171 23.35 5.92 8.29
C TRP A 171 22.01 5.38 8.79
N LEU A 172 21.59 5.72 10.01
CA LEU A 172 20.25 5.38 10.48
C LEU A 172 19.19 6.08 9.61
N ALA A 173 19.37 7.37 9.32
CA ALA A 173 18.41 8.11 8.50
C ALA A 173 18.28 7.50 7.11
N VAL A 174 19.39 7.08 6.50
CA VAL A 174 19.41 6.38 5.21
C VAL A 174 18.69 5.03 5.29
N HIS A 175 19.07 4.19 6.28
CA HIS A 175 18.48 2.87 6.50
C HIS A 175 16.96 2.96 6.72
N VAL A 176 16.53 3.78 7.67
CA VAL A 176 15.13 3.92 8.08
C VAL A 176 14.29 4.50 6.94
N SER A 177 14.80 5.48 6.20
CA SER A 177 14.09 6.01 5.04
C SER A 177 13.87 4.95 3.95
N ALA A 178 14.89 4.15 3.65
CA ALA A 178 14.76 3.03 2.70
C ALA A 178 13.77 1.96 3.20
N ALA A 179 13.79 1.65 4.50
CA ALA A 179 12.84 0.73 5.13
C ALA A 179 11.39 1.25 5.04
N ILE A 180 11.16 2.54 5.31
CA ILE A 180 9.85 3.20 5.19
C ILE A 180 9.33 3.13 3.75
N ILE A 181 10.17 3.49 2.78
CA ILE A 181 9.79 3.50 1.36
C ILE A 181 9.43 2.08 0.87
N SER A 182 10.29 1.11 1.15
CA SER A 182 10.06 -0.29 0.76
C SER A 182 8.83 -0.89 1.42
N PHE A 183 8.62 -0.65 2.73
CA PHE A 183 7.43 -1.10 3.44
C PHE A 183 6.14 -0.51 2.82
N GLY A 184 6.14 0.79 2.51
CA GLY A 184 5.03 1.45 1.82
C GLY A 184 4.69 0.81 0.47
N ILE A 185 5.70 0.50 -0.34
CA ILE A 185 5.51 -0.20 -1.63
C ILE A 185 4.95 -1.62 -1.43
N PHE A 186 5.45 -2.34 -0.42
CA PHE A 186 5.00 -3.70 -0.12
C PHE A 186 3.57 -3.77 0.43
N ILE A 187 3.06 -2.74 1.10
CA ILE A 187 1.62 -2.66 1.46
C ILE A 187 0.76 -2.76 0.19
N VAL A 188 1.09 -1.99 -0.85
CA VAL A 188 0.33 -2.01 -2.13
C VAL A 188 0.43 -3.39 -2.78
N SER A 189 1.60 -4.02 -2.71
CA SER A 189 1.81 -5.40 -3.17
C SER A 189 0.90 -6.40 -2.45
N ALA A 190 0.90 -6.36 -1.12
CA ALA A 190 0.14 -7.27 -0.27
C ALA A 190 -1.38 -7.09 -0.45
N VAL A 191 -1.87 -5.85 -0.48
CA VAL A 191 -3.29 -5.57 -0.74
C VAL A 191 -3.70 -6.12 -2.11
N ALA A 192 -2.89 -5.91 -3.16
CA ALA A 192 -3.18 -6.46 -4.48
C ALA A 192 -3.21 -8.00 -4.49
N SER A 193 -2.31 -8.67 -3.75
CA SER A 193 -2.33 -10.14 -3.59
C SER A 193 -3.53 -10.66 -2.78
N ALA A 194 -3.94 -9.95 -1.72
CA ALA A 194 -5.13 -10.31 -0.97
C ALA A 194 -6.39 -10.21 -1.85
N LEU A 195 -6.53 -9.09 -2.57
CA LEU A 195 -7.64 -8.90 -3.52
C LEU A 195 -7.61 -9.92 -4.65
N TYR A 196 -6.42 -10.31 -5.12
CA TYR A 196 -6.27 -11.38 -6.11
C TYR A 196 -6.90 -12.68 -5.61
N LEU A 197 -6.63 -13.08 -4.37
CA LEU A 197 -7.18 -14.33 -3.81
C LEU A 197 -8.70 -14.27 -3.67
N VAL A 198 -9.25 -13.12 -3.25
CA VAL A 198 -10.70 -12.88 -3.20
C VAL A 198 -11.31 -12.98 -4.59
N ALA A 199 -10.70 -12.34 -5.59
CA ALA A 199 -11.19 -12.35 -6.97
C ALA A 199 -11.17 -13.77 -7.58
N VAL A 200 -10.08 -14.54 -7.38
CA VAL A 200 -9.98 -15.93 -7.86
C VAL A 200 -10.97 -16.86 -7.16
N HIS A 201 -11.15 -16.73 -5.84
CA HIS A 201 -12.13 -17.54 -5.12
C HIS A 201 -13.53 -17.32 -5.70
N ARG A 202 -13.88 -16.06 -5.98
CA ARG A 202 -15.18 -15.70 -6.56
C ARG A 202 -15.36 -16.20 -7.99
N GLU A 203 -14.35 -16.11 -8.86
CA GLU A 203 -14.45 -16.63 -10.24
C GLU A 203 -14.75 -18.13 -10.26
N ARG A 204 -14.19 -18.90 -9.31
CA ARG A 204 -14.51 -20.32 -9.14
C ARG A 204 -15.96 -20.54 -8.69
N THR A 205 -16.40 -19.85 -7.64
CA THR A 205 -17.77 -19.98 -7.12
C THR A 205 -18.83 -19.60 -8.16
N LEU A 206 -18.55 -18.62 -9.03
CA LEU A 206 -19.45 -18.26 -10.13
C LEU A 206 -19.43 -19.30 -11.27
N GLY A 207 -18.29 -19.92 -11.53
CA GLY A 207 -18.17 -21.04 -12.49
C GLY A 207 -18.93 -22.29 -12.04
N ASP A 208 -18.99 -22.53 -10.74
CA ASP A 208 -19.68 -23.67 -10.11
C ASP A 208 -21.20 -23.44 -9.91
N GLY A 209 -21.81 -22.50 -10.66
CA GLY A 209 -23.25 -22.22 -10.61
C GLY A 209 -23.68 -21.09 -9.66
N GLY A 210 -22.73 -20.37 -9.05
CA GLY A 210 -23.01 -19.21 -8.21
C GLY A 210 -23.62 -18.03 -8.98
N ARG A 211 -24.70 -17.45 -8.47
CA ARG A 211 -25.28 -16.19 -9.01
C ARG A 211 -24.39 -15.01 -8.61
N ARG A 212 -24.19 -14.06 -9.53
CA ARG A 212 -23.57 -12.76 -9.19
C ARG A 212 -24.46 -12.04 -8.18
N SER A 213 -23.94 -11.80 -6.98
CA SER A 213 -24.68 -11.15 -5.90
C SER A 213 -24.74 -9.62 -6.02
N GLY A 214 -24.04 -9.02 -6.99
CA GLY A 214 -23.97 -7.56 -7.15
C GLY A 214 -23.14 -6.86 -6.08
N GLY A 215 -22.43 -7.62 -5.24
CA GLY A 215 -21.64 -7.11 -4.12
C GLY A 215 -20.37 -6.37 -4.55
N ILE A 216 -19.67 -5.79 -3.57
CA ILE A 216 -18.39 -5.06 -3.77
C ILE A 216 -17.34 -5.92 -4.48
N ALA A 217 -17.32 -7.23 -4.22
CA ALA A 217 -16.42 -8.18 -4.89
C ALA A 217 -16.65 -8.30 -6.41
N ASP A 218 -17.84 -7.93 -6.91
CA ASP A 218 -18.18 -7.93 -8.34
C ASP A 218 -17.50 -6.80 -9.13
N LYS A 219 -17.01 -5.80 -8.39
CA LYS A 219 -16.45 -4.56 -8.91
C LYS A 219 -14.92 -4.49 -8.80
N LEU A 220 -14.30 -5.54 -8.25
CA LEU A 220 -12.84 -5.69 -8.23
C LEU A 220 -12.25 -5.68 -9.64
N PRO A 221 -11.01 -5.16 -9.82
CA PRO A 221 -10.29 -5.32 -11.08
C PRO A 221 -10.12 -6.80 -11.45
N SER A 222 -9.88 -7.07 -12.74
CA SER A 222 -9.58 -8.42 -13.20
C SER A 222 -8.37 -9.00 -12.45
N VAL A 223 -8.40 -10.31 -12.24
CA VAL A 223 -7.32 -11.09 -11.60
C VAL A 223 -5.94 -10.78 -12.21
N ALA A 224 -5.86 -10.63 -13.53
CA ALA A 224 -4.61 -10.27 -14.23
C ALA A 224 -4.06 -8.88 -13.90
N VAL A 225 -4.93 -7.91 -13.57
CA VAL A 225 -4.51 -6.56 -13.14
C VAL A 225 -3.98 -6.62 -11.72
N LEU A 226 -4.68 -7.32 -10.81
CA LEU A 226 -4.26 -7.48 -9.41
C LEU A 226 -2.91 -8.20 -9.31
N ASP A 227 -2.73 -9.28 -10.08
CA ASP A 227 -1.46 -10.01 -10.16
C ASP A 227 -0.31 -9.14 -10.70
N ARG A 228 -0.58 -8.35 -11.74
CA ARG A 228 0.41 -7.43 -12.32
C ARG A 228 0.82 -6.32 -11.36
N VAL A 229 -0.14 -5.75 -10.63
CA VAL A 229 0.14 -4.72 -9.62
C VAL A 229 0.99 -5.30 -8.52
N ALA A 230 0.58 -6.43 -7.92
CA ALA A 230 1.34 -7.11 -6.87
C ALA A 230 2.77 -7.43 -7.30
N HIS A 231 2.94 -7.97 -8.52
CA HIS A 231 4.27 -8.29 -9.01
C HIS A 231 5.15 -7.05 -9.23
N ARG A 232 4.62 -6.02 -9.91
CA ARG A 232 5.41 -4.83 -10.27
C ARG A 232 5.81 -4.02 -9.04
N THR A 233 4.93 -3.90 -8.06
CA THR A 233 5.27 -3.24 -6.78
C THR A 233 6.31 -4.05 -6.03
N ALA A 234 6.19 -5.38 -5.94
CA ALA A 234 7.21 -6.21 -5.31
C ALA A 234 8.59 -6.14 -6.01
N VAL A 235 8.62 -6.17 -7.34
CA VAL A 235 9.86 -6.03 -8.13
C VAL A 235 10.54 -4.70 -7.86
N PHE A 236 9.77 -3.62 -7.68
CA PHE A 236 10.32 -2.29 -7.36
C PHE A 236 10.72 -2.16 -5.88
N GLY A 237 9.93 -2.71 -4.96
CA GLY A 237 10.18 -2.64 -3.52
C GLY A 237 11.37 -3.47 -3.07
N PHE A 238 11.64 -4.61 -3.72
CA PHE A 238 12.69 -5.53 -3.30
C PHE A 238 14.13 -4.97 -3.37
N PRO A 239 14.56 -4.25 -4.43
CA PRO A 239 15.84 -3.56 -4.43
C PRO A 239 15.96 -2.51 -3.31
N VAL A 240 14.88 -1.76 -3.05
CA VAL A 240 14.86 -0.76 -1.97
C VAL A 240 14.99 -1.44 -0.60
N TRP A 241 14.30 -2.57 -0.39
CA TRP A 241 14.42 -3.38 0.83
C TRP A 241 15.80 -4.00 0.98
N THR A 242 16.38 -4.50 -0.10
CA THR A 242 17.75 -5.04 -0.12
C THR A 242 18.74 -3.96 0.30
N PHE A 243 18.62 -2.76 -0.27
CA PHE A 243 19.41 -1.62 0.16
C PHE A 243 19.16 -1.26 1.64
N ALA A 244 17.90 -1.29 2.11
CA ALA A 244 17.59 -1.04 3.51
C ALA A 244 18.30 -2.05 4.43
N VAL A 245 18.29 -3.35 4.12
CA VAL A 245 18.99 -4.38 4.91
C VAL A 245 20.51 -4.12 4.93
N ILE A 246 21.11 -3.79 3.79
CA ILE A 246 22.55 -3.46 3.70
C ILE A 246 22.89 -2.21 4.51
N ALA A 247 22.13 -1.12 4.32
CA ALA A 247 22.30 0.12 5.08
C ALA A 247 22.09 -0.10 6.59
N GLY A 248 21.19 -1.01 6.96
CA GLY A 248 20.98 -1.41 8.36
C GLY A 248 22.20 -2.09 8.96
N ALA A 249 22.85 -2.99 8.20
CA ALA A 249 24.10 -3.62 8.63
C ALA A 249 25.25 -2.60 8.79
N ILE A 250 25.35 -1.63 7.88
CA ILE A 250 26.36 -0.54 7.99
C ILE A 250 26.08 0.32 9.23
N TRP A 251 24.82 0.70 9.46
CA TRP A 251 24.43 1.42 10.67
C TRP A 251 24.73 0.60 11.94
N ALA A 252 24.48 -0.71 11.94
CA ALA A 252 24.74 -1.59 13.06
C ALA A 252 26.22 -1.61 13.47
N GLU A 253 27.14 -1.51 12.50
CA GLU A 253 28.57 -1.38 12.79
C GLU A 253 28.86 -0.07 13.54
N SER A 254 28.30 1.05 13.07
CA SER A 254 28.49 2.34 13.72
C SER A 254 27.87 2.43 15.12
N ALA A 255 26.78 1.68 15.37
CA ALA A 255 26.04 1.73 16.63
C ALA A 255 26.53 0.71 17.68
N TRP A 256 26.89 -0.50 17.22
CA TRP A 256 27.17 -1.65 18.09
C TRP A 256 28.55 -2.27 17.87
N GLY A 257 29.36 -1.75 16.94
CA GLY A 257 30.68 -2.27 16.60
C GLY A 257 30.68 -3.56 15.77
N ARG A 258 29.53 -3.96 15.21
CA ARG A 258 29.39 -5.15 14.36
C ARG A 258 28.34 -4.96 13.27
N PHE A 259 28.58 -5.49 12.06
CA PHE A 259 27.62 -5.41 10.95
C PHE A 259 26.35 -6.24 11.13
N TRP A 260 26.44 -7.35 11.88
CA TRP A 260 25.35 -8.31 12.07
C TRP A 260 25.61 -9.17 13.29
N GLY A 261 24.57 -9.70 13.90
CA GLY A 261 24.63 -10.49 15.14
C GLY A 261 23.38 -11.31 15.44
N TRP A 262 22.49 -11.50 14.46
CA TRP A 262 21.37 -12.44 14.52
C TRP A 262 20.38 -12.17 15.66
N ASP A 263 20.27 -10.92 16.11
CA ASP A 263 19.18 -10.57 17.03
C ASP A 263 17.82 -10.71 16.33
N PRO A 264 16.70 -10.74 17.07
CA PRO A 264 15.39 -10.94 16.48
C PRO A 264 15.09 -9.99 15.30
N LYS A 265 15.50 -8.73 15.36
CA LYS A 265 15.17 -7.74 14.31
C LYS A 265 15.95 -7.99 13.03
N GLU A 266 17.24 -8.26 13.17
CA GLU A 266 18.12 -8.66 12.08
C GLU A 266 17.64 -9.98 11.45
N THR A 267 17.32 -10.98 12.26
CA THR A 267 16.84 -12.30 11.81
C THR A 267 15.54 -12.19 11.02
N TRP A 268 14.55 -11.46 11.53
CA TRP A 268 13.26 -11.30 10.84
C TRP A 268 13.35 -10.38 9.61
N ALA A 269 14.31 -9.44 9.58
CA ALA A 269 14.63 -8.70 8.38
C ALA A 269 15.18 -9.63 7.27
N PHE A 270 16.07 -10.55 7.63
CA PHE A 270 16.60 -11.56 6.70
C PHE A 270 15.53 -12.56 6.24
N ILE A 271 14.68 -13.07 7.14
CA ILE A 271 13.55 -13.95 6.78
C ILE A 271 12.65 -13.25 5.76
N SER A 272 12.30 -12.00 6.00
CA SER A 272 11.45 -11.22 5.09
C SER A 272 12.12 -11.01 3.73
N TRP A 273 13.42 -10.70 3.72
CA TRP A 273 14.22 -10.60 2.50
C TRP A 273 14.21 -11.92 1.71
N ALA A 274 14.45 -13.05 2.37
CA ALA A 274 14.47 -14.38 1.76
C ALA A 274 13.09 -14.79 1.20
N LEU A 275 12.00 -14.46 1.89
CA LEU A 275 10.64 -14.72 1.42
C LEU A 275 10.31 -13.91 0.16
N TYR A 276 10.67 -12.63 0.10
CA TYR A 276 10.50 -11.83 -1.11
C TYR A 276 11.43 -12.26 -2.25
N ALA A 277 12.66 -12.63 -1.95
CA ALA A 277 13.59 -13.20 -2.94
C ALA A 277 13.00 -14.50 -3.51
N THR A 278 12.47 -15.39 -2.66
CA THR A 278 11.81 -16.63 -3.08
C THR A 278 10.58 -16.34 -3.92
N TYR A 279 9.74 -15.38 -3.52
CA TYR A 279 8.59 -14.94 -4.31
C TYR A 279 9.02 -14.52 -5.72
N LEU A 280 9.99 -13.59 -5.84
CA LEU A 280 10.44 -13.08 -7.13
C LEU A 280 11.16 -14.15 -7.97
N HIS A 281 11.98 -14.97 -7.32
CA HIS A 281 12.68 -16.09 -7.96
C HIS A 281 11.70 -17.10 -8.52
N ALA A 282 10.75 -17.59 -7.71
CA ALA A 282 9.75 -18.56 -8.14
C ALA A 282 8.89 -18.05 -9.31
N ARG A 283 8.59 -16.74 -9.37
CA ARG A 283 7.86 -16.15 -10.51
C ARG A 283 8.68 -16.07 -11.80
N THR A 284 10.00 -15.89 -11.69
CA THR A 284 10.89 -15.70 -12.84
C THR A 284 11.46 -17.02 -13.36
N THR A 285 11.83 -17.96 -12.47
CA THR A 285 12.47 -19.23 -12.84
C THR A 285 11.48 -20.39 -12.91
N ALA A 286 10.66 -20.57 -11.88
CA ALA A 286 9.70 -21.68 -11.78
C ALA A 286 8.34 -21.37 -12.41
N GLY A 287 8.16 -20.16 -12.97
CA GLY A 287 6.92 -19.73 -13.62
C GLY A 287 5.72 -19.62 -12.68
N TRP A 288 5.93 -19.52 -11.36
CA TRP A 288 4.84 -19.45 -10.39
C TRP A 288 3.94 -18.26 -10.69
N ARG A 289 2.67 -18.56 -10.94
CA ARG A 289 1.61 -17.57 -11.17
C ARG A 289 0.39 -17.89 -10.34
N GLY A 290 -0.32 -16.84 -9.99
CA GLY A 290 -1.62 -16.95 -9.33
C GLY A 290 -1.57 -17.30 -7.84
N ARG A 291 -2.39 -18.27 -7.40
CA ARG A 291 -2.67 -18.49 -5.97
C ARG A 291 -1.42 -18.78 -5.12
N PRO A 292 -0.49 -19.66 -5.51
CA PRO A 292 0.71 -19.93 -4.71
C PRO A 292 1.57 -18.67 -4.54
N ALA A 293 1.80 -17.94 -5.63
CA ALA A 293 2.57 -16.69 -5.62
C ALA A 293 1.91 -15.63 -4.73
N ALA A 294 0.58 -15.48 -4.77
CA ALA A 294 -0.14 -14.55 -3.92
C ALA A 294 0.01 -14.87 -2.42
N TRP A 295 -0.02 -16.15 -2.04
CA TRP A 295 0.21 -16.55 -0.64
C TRP A 295 1.64 -16.29 -0.18
N VAL A 296 2.65 -16.61 -0.98
CA VAL A 296 4.05 -16.32 -0.62
C VAL A 296 4.25 -14.81 -0.42
N ASN A 297 3.68 -13.97 -1.28
CA ASN A 297 3.75 -12.52 -1.12
C ASN A 297 3.09 -12.04 0.18
N LEU A 298 1.93 -12.61 0.54
CA LEU A 298 1.25 -12.28 1.79
C LEU A 298 2.04 -12.73 3.02
N VAL A 299 2.66 -13.92 2.98
CA VAL A 299 3.53 -14.41 4.06
C VAL A 299 4.78 -13.54 4.20
N ALA A 300 5.40 -13.13 3.08
CA ALA A 300 6.54 -12.21 3.07
C ALA A 300 6.17 -10.83 3.64
N PHE A 301 4.98 -10.33 3.34
CA PHE A 301 4.50 -9.09 3.95
C PHE A 301 4.16 -9.27 5.44
N ALA A 302 3.56 -10.40 5.83
CA ALA A 302 3.26 -10.69 7.23
C ALA A 302 4.54 -10.79 8.07
N SER A 303 5.64 -11.34 7.53
CA SER A 303 6.94 -11.35 8.22
C SER A 303 7.53 -9.95 8.38
N LEU A 304 7.34 -9.06 7.40
CA LEU A 304 7.73 -7.64 7.53
C LEU A 304 6.94 -6.94 8.62
N VAL A 305 5.61 -7.13 8.67
CA VAL A 305 4.74 -6.57 9.70
C VAL A 305 5.10 -7.12 11.08
N PHE A 306 5.40 -8.43 11.16
CA PHE A 306 5.88 -9.06 12.39
C PHE A 306 7.19 -8.43 12.86
N ASN A 307 8.16 -8.25 11.95
CA ASN A 307 9.42 -7.58 12.29
C ASN A 307 9.20 -6.13 12.76
N LEU A 308 8.27 -5.43 12.12
CA LEU A 308 7.98 -4.03 12.45
C LEU A 308 7.24 -3.88 13.79
N LEU A 309 6.25 -4.72 14.09
CA LEU A 309 5.41 -4.53 15.27
C LEU A 309 5.87 -5.43 16.42
N PHE A 310 5.91 -6.74 16.20
CA PHE A 310 6.16 -7.69 17.27
C PHE A 310 7.58 -7.57 17.82
N VAL A 311 8.59 -7.52 16.94
CA VAL A 311 9.98 -7.42 17.41
C VAL A 311 10.25 -6.08 18.11
N ASN A 312 9.65 -4.98 17.64
CA ASN A 312 9.84 -3.68 18.28
C ASN A 312 9.05 -3.49 19.59
N LEU A 313 7.91 -4.18 19.76
CA LEU A 313 7.02 -4.00 20.92
C LEU A 313 7.16 -5.09 21.98
N VAL A 314 7.57 -6.30 21.60
CA VAL A 314 7.54 -7.49 22.48
C VAL A 314 8.92 -8.07 22.74
N SER A 315 9.87 -7.91 21.82
CA SER A 315 11.21 -8.48 21.99
C SER A 315 12.10 -7.56 22.82
N THR A 316 12.71 -8.11 23.87
CA THR A 316 13.80 -7.47 24.62
C THR A 316 15.10 -7.61 23.82
N GLY A 317 15.47 -6.55 23.09
CA GLY A 317 16.71 -6.50 22.31
C GLY A 317 17.21 -5.08 22.12
N LEU A 318 18.42 -4.93 21.56
CA LEU A 318 19.11 -3.65 21.30
C LEU A 318 18.31 -2.67 20.40
N HIS A 319 17.21 -3.14 19.83
CA HIS A 319 16.35 -2.41 18.90
C HIS A 319 14.93 -2.13 19.43
N SER A 320 14.67 -2.34 20.73
CA SER A 320 13.40 -1.92 21.34
C SER A 320 13.35 -0.39 21.42
N TYR A 321 12.75 0.23 20.41
CA TYR A 321 12.44 1.68 20.39
C TYR A 321 10.99 1.94 20.76
N GLY A 322 10.34 0.98 21.42
CA GLY A 322 9.04 1.16 22.01
C GLY A 322 9.17 2.13 23.18
N GLY A 323 9.10 3.43 22.90
CA GLY A 323 8.91 4.48 23.92
C GLY A 323 7.52 4.40 24.59
N VAL A 324 6.98 3.19 24.72
CA VAL A 324 5.76 2.85 25.44
C VAL A 324 6.19 2.30 26.79
N SER A 325 6.30 3.22 27.75
CA SER A 325 6.30 2.94 29.18
C SER A 325 5.00 3.43 29.76
#